data_AF-A0A2D7YNC8-F1
#
_entry.id   AF-A0A2D7YNC8-F1
#
_cell.length_a   1.000
_cell.length_b   1.000
_cell.length_c   1.000
_cell.angle_alpha   90.00
_cell.angle_beta   90.00
_cell.angle_gamma   90.00
#
_symmetry.space_group_name_H-M   'P 1'
#
loop_
_entity.id
_entity.type
_entity.pdbx_description
1 polymer ?
#
loop_
_entity_poly.entity_id
_entity_poly.type
_entity_poly.pdbx_seq_one_letter_code
_entity_poly.pdbx_strand_id
1 'polypeptide(L)'
;MTIANRLYAGFAFIILLLVATTVIGTYQVDEINKTLTRVNEVGSEKQRYAINYRGSVHDRAIALRDLVLTESAAERDEFRALIEELAAAYDDAEQGMDSVISNPQYVNSREKELLARIDEIQQRALATAVEVERLLAAGQRQQAQDYVLRELSPAYAEWLNRINDFIDYEEASIADGVDSVLEDSNNFTTLMWIVTAFAIIAGAVVSYFIVRRLTHTIGGEPEEAVEVLERIADGDLTVSTHSKYEGSMMEQVNRMVRQQQR
;
A
#
# COMPACT_ATOMS: atom_id res chain seq x y z
N MET A 1 -2.36 39.90 -26.45
CA MET A 1 -1.92 38.50 -26.68
C MET A 1 -2.18 38.11 -28.12
N THR A 2 -1.14 37.66 -28.82
CA THR A 2 -1.23 37.04 -30.16
C THR A 2 -2.04 35.74 -30.09
N ILE A 3 -2.51 35.26 -31.25
CA ILE A 3 -3.20 33.96 -31.36
C ILE A 3 -2.29 32.83 -30.88
N ALA A 4 -1.00 32.86 -31.27
CA ALA A 4 0.01 31.91 -30.84
C ALA A 4 0.13 31.83 -29.31
N ASN A 5 0.19 32.96 -28.60
CA ASN A 5 0.30 32.95 -27.14
C ASN A 5 -0.94 32.36 -26.45
N ARG A 6 -2.14 32.49 -27.06
CA ARG A 6 -3.37 31.88 -26.53
C ARG A 6 -3.34 30.36 -26.73
N LEU A 7 -2.87 29.90 -27.88
CA LEU A 7 -2.71 28.48 -28.18
C LEU A 7 -1.68 27.85 -27.24
N TYR A 8 -0.50 28.46 -27.09
CA TYR A 8 0.53 28.02 -26.14
C TYR A 8 0.01 27.99 -24.70
N ALA A 9 -0.74 29.00 -24.26
CA ALA A 9 -1.32 29.01 -22.92
C ALA A 9 -2.34 27.88 -22.71
N GLY A 10 -3.18 27.59 -23.72
CA GLY A 10 -4.14 26.48 -23.67
C GLY A 10 -3.45 25.11 -23.60
N PHE A 11 -2.44 24.88 -24.45
CA PHE A 11 -1.65 23.65 -24.40
C PHE A 11 -0.85 23.52 -23.10
N ALA A 12 -0.22 24.59 -22.62
CA ALA A 12 0.48 24.59 -21.34
C ALA A 12 -0.45 24.25 -20.16
N PHE A 13 -1.69 24.74 -20.20
CA PHE A 13 -2.70 24.41 -19.20
C PHE A 13 -3.08 22.92 -19.21
N ILE A 14 -3.27 22.32 -20.39
CA ILE A 14 -3.54 20.88 -20.52
C ILE A 14 -2.35 20.05 -20.01
N ILE A 15 -1.12 20.42 -20.37
CA ILE A 15 0.09 19.76 -19.89
C ILE A 15 0.19 19.85 -18.36
N LEU A 16 -0.11 21.01 -17.78
CA LEU A 16 -0.11 21.20 -16.33
C LEU A 16 -1.14 20.30 -15.64
N LEU A 17 -2.34 20.16 -16.20
CA LEU A 17 -3.35 19.23 -15.69
C LEU A 17 -2.85 17.78 -15.74
N LEU A 18 -2.23 17.35 -16.84
CA LEU A 18 -1.66 16.00 -16.98
C LEU A 18 -0.53 15.73 -15.98
N VAL A 19 0.33 16.71 -15.72
CA VAL A 19 1.38 16.60 -14.72
C VAL A 19 0.76 16.49 -13.32
N ALA A 20 -0.22 17.34 -13.00
CA ALA A 20 -0.88 17.32 -11.70
C ALA A 20 -1.60 15.99 -11.44
N THR A 21 -2.34 15.45 -12.40
CA THR A 21 -3.01 14.14 -12.25
C THR A 21 -2.02 13.01 -12.07
N THR A 22 -0.90 13.04 -12.79
CA THR A 22 0.17 12.05 -12.67
C THR A 22 0.84 12.10 -11.30
N VAL A 23 1.14 13.29 -10.79
CA VAL A 23 1.75 13.48 -9.46
C VAL A 23 0.81 13.01 -8.34
N ILE A 24 -0.47 13.38 -8.40
CA ILE A 24 -1.47 12.93 -7.43
C ILE A 24 -1.64 11.41 -7.49
N GLY A 25 -1.76 10.86 -8.71
CA GLY A 25 -1.90 9.43 -8.92
C GLY A 25 -0.72 8.63 -8.39
N THR A 26 0.51 9.08 -8.66
CA THR A 26 1.72 8.41 -8.19
C THR A 26 1.88 8.48 -6.67
N TYR A 27 1.59 9.63 -6.05
CA TYR A 27 1.62 9.77 -4.59
C TYR A 27 0.65 8.80 -3.89
N GLN A 28 -0.59 8.70 -4.39
CA GLN A 28 -1.58 7.81 -3.77
C GLN A 28 -1.23 6.33 -3.94
N VAL A 29 -0.74 5.94 -5.13
CA VAL A 29 -0.27 4.57 -5.39
C VAL A 29 0.89 4.19 -4.47
N ASP A 30 1.80 5.12 -4.21
CA ASP A 30 2.92 4.90 -3.30
C ASP A 30 2.46 4.67 -1.84
N GLU A 31 1.46 5.41 -1.37
CA GLU A 31 0.86 5.19 -0.04
C GLU A 31 0.13 3.84 0.07
N ILE A 32 -0.59 3.44 -0.98
CA ILE A 32 -1.21 2.11 -1.05
C ILE A 32 -0.13 1.02 -0.97
N ASN A 33 0.93 1.14 -1.75
CA ASN A 33 2.04 0.18 -1.76
C ASN A 33 2.73 0.08 -0.39
N LYS A 34 3.05 1.21 0.26
CA LYS A 34 3.65 1.21 1.60
C LYS A 34 2.76 0.54 2.64
N THR A 35 1.45 0.74 2.55
CA THR A 35 0.48 0.14 3.47
C THR A 35 0.38 -1.36 3.21
N LEU A 36 0.31 -1.79 1.96
CA LEU A 36 0.33 -3.22 1.60
C LEU A 36 1.62 -3.91 2.04
N THR A 37 2.79 -3.33 1.80
CA THR A 37 4.07 -3.91 2.25
C THR A 37 4.12 -4.03 3.78
N ARG A 38 3.75 -2.98 4.51
CA ARG A 38 3.79 -3.00 5.98
C ARG A 38 2.79 -3.98 6.59
N VAL A 39 1.56 -4.01 6.09
CA VAL A 39 0.50 -4.87 6.63
C VAL A 39 0.73 -6.31 6.20
N ASN A 40 0.97 -6.54 4.91
CA ASN A 40 0.98 -7.90 4.36
C ASN A 40 2.34 -8.57 4.44
N GLU A 41 3.44 -7.88 4.13
CA GLU A 41 4.77 -8.53 4.16
C GLU A 41 5.29 -8.60 5.59
N VAL A 42 5.39 -7.46 6.27
CA VAL A 42 5.95 -7.40 7.64
C VAL A 42 5.02 -8.06 8.66
N GLY A 43 3.71 -7.81 8.59
CA GLY A 43 2.73 -8.45 9.47
C GLY A 43 2.73 -9.99 9.32
N SER A 44 2.67 -10.50 8.09
CA SER A 44 2.71 -11.94 7.84
C SER A 44 4.03 -12.58 8.27
N GLU A 45 5.15 -11.86 8.15
CA GLU A 45 6.45 -12.35 8.63
C GLU A 45 6.46 -12.50 10.17
N LYS A 46 5.99 -11.48 10.90
CA LYS A 46 5.82 -11.57 12.36
C LYS A 46 4.88 -12.71 12.75
N GLN A 47 3.74 -12.84 12.08
CA GLN A 47 2.79 -13.92 12.33
C GLN A 47 3.44 -15.30 12.09
N ARG A 48 4.26 -15.43 11.05
CA ARG A 48 5.00 -16.67 10.75
C ARG A 48 5.95 -17.05 11.88
N TYR A 49 6.76 -16.12 12.39
CA TYR A 49 7.65 -16.40 13.52
C TYR A 49 6.85 -16.79 14.78
N ALA A 50 5.74 -16.11 15.06
CA ALA A 50 4.88 -16.46 16.20
C ALA A 50 4.23 -17.85 16.05
N ILE A 51 3.84 -18.26 14.83
CA ILE A 51 3.38 -19.61 14.56
C ILE A 51 4.50 -20.63 14.81
N ASN A 52 5.75 -20.31 14.46
CA ASN A 52 6.90 -21.17 14.74
C ASN A 52 7.19 -21.28 16.25
N TYR A 53 7.05 -20.18 17.02
CA TYR A 53 7.06 -20.23 18.48
C TYR A 53 6.05 -21.25 19.00
N ARG A 54 4.79 -21.11 18.55
CA ARG A 54 3.70 -21.98 19.00
C ARG A 54 3.98 -23.45 18.68
N GLY A 55 4.46 -23.73 17.48
CA GLY A 55 4.84 -25.08 17.05
C GLY A 55 5.91 -25.69 17.96
N SER A 56 7.03 -24.99 18.15
CA SER A 56 8.10 -25.43 19.04
C SER A 56 7.61 -25.67 20.47
N VAL A 57 6.89 -24.71 21.06
CA VAL A 57 6.40 -24.82 22.45
C VAL A 57 5.44 -26.01 22.61
N HIS A 58 4.55 -26.22 21.64
CA HIS A 58 3.61 -27.32 21.66
C HIS A 58 4.33 -28.68 21.60
N ASP A 59 5.23 -28.85 20.65
CA ASP A 59 5.95 -30.11 20.44
C ASP A 59 6.92 -30.38 21.60
N ARG A 60 7.52 -29.34 22.20
CA ARG A 60 8.35 -29.47 23.41
C ARG A 60 7.54 -29.94 24.61
N ALA A 61 6.32 -29.46 24.79
CA ALA A 61 5.44 -29.93 25.86
C ALA A 61 5.14 -31.44 25.71
N ILE A 62 4.94 -31.91 24.46
CA ILE A 62 4.76 -33.33 24.15
C ILE A 62 6.04 -34.11 24.43
N ALA A 63 7.19 -33.66 23.93
CA ALA A 63 8.47 -34.33 24.13
C ALA A 63 8.85 -34.42 25.63
N LEU A 64 8.60 -33.37 26.42
CA LEU A 64 8.82 -33.36 27.87
C LEU A 64 7.89 -34.33 28.61
N ARG A 65 6.63 -34.45 28.17
CA ARG A 65 5.71 -35.47 28.68
C ARG A 65 6.23 -36.87 28.38
N ASP A 66 6.62 -37.13 27.14
CA ASP A 66 7.05 -38.45 26.70
C ASP A 66 8.40 -38.85 27.34
N LEU A 67 9.27 -37.86 27.62
CA LEU A 67 10.51 -38.01 28.37
C LEU A 67 10.28 -38.58 29.79
N VAL A 68 9.28 -38.07 30.54
CA VAL A 68 8.98 -38.58 31.90
C VAL A 68 8.19 -39.89 31.91
N LEU A 69 7.48 -40.19 30.82
CA LEU A 69 6.74 -41.44 30.67
C LEU A 69 7.67 -42.61 30.29
N THR A 70 8.72 -42.34 29.52
CA THR A 70 9.70 -43.33 29.09
C THR A 70 10.50 -43.92 30.26
N GLU A 71 10.50 -45.25 30.38
CA GLU A 71 11.18 -45.97 31.45
C GLU A 71 12.68 -46.16 31.17
N SER A 72 13.02 -46.51 29.93
CA SER A 72 14.39 -46.75 29.48
C SER A 72 15.18 -45.44 29.45
N ALA A 73 16.30 -45.38 30.19
CA ALA A 73 17.18 -44.22 30.18
C ALA A 73 17.80 -43.96 28.80
N ALA A 74 18.07 -45.01 28.01
CA ALA A 74 18.63 -44.89 26.67
C ALA A 74 17.62 -44.31 25.66
N GLU A 75 16.33 -44.60 25.83
CA GLU A 75 15.27 -44.05 24.96
C GLU A 75 14.96 -42.58 25.28
N ARG A 76 15.31 -42.10 26.49
CA ARG A 76 15.13 -40.68 26.85
C ARG A 76 16.03 -39.73 26.09
N ASP A 77 17.19 -40.19 25.63
CA ASP A 77 18.15 -39.34 24.94
C ASP A 77 17.60 -38.87 23.57
N GLU A 78 16.73 -39.65 22.94
CA GLU A 78 16.01 -39.23 21.73
C GLU A 78 15.07 -38.05 22.01
N PHE A 79 14.30 -38.11 23.10
CA PHE A 79 13.42 -37.00 23.50
C PHE A 79 14.20 -35.75 23.91
N ARG A 80 15.38 -35.91 24.54
CA ARG A 80 16.27 -34.78 24.84
C ARG A 80 16.78 -34.11 23.59
N ALA A 81 17.26 -34.89 22.63
CA ALA A 81 17.71 -34.37 21.34
C ALA A 81 16.57 -33.63 20.62
N LEU A 82 15.34 -34.16 20.65
CA LEU A 82 14.17 -33.48 20.10
C LEU A 82 13.86 -32.16 20.83
N ILE A 83 13.93 -32.13 22.17
CA ILE A 83 13.72 -30.90 22.95
C ILE A 83 14.76 -29.84 22.60
N GLU A 84 16.03 -30.24 22.42
CA GLU A 84 17.13 -29.36 22.01
C GLU A 84 16.92 -28.81 20.59
N GLU A 85 16.53 -29.67 19.64
CA GLU A 85 16.20 -29.27 18.26
C GLU A 85 15.06 -28.25 18.24
N LEU A 86 13.97 -28.52 18.97
CA LEU A 86 12.83 -27.62 19.03
C LEU A 86 13.18 -26.30 19.75
N ALA A 87 14.06 -26.34 20.75
CA ALA A 87 14.56 -25.13 21.40
C ALA A 87 15.36 -24.27 20.41
N ALA A 88 16.27 -24.86 19.63
CA ALA A 88 17.00 -24.15 18.58
C ALA A 88 16.05 -23.56 17.52
N ALA A 89 15.02 -24.29 17.12
CA ALA A 89 14.01 -23.78 16.18
C ALA A 89 13.20 -22.59 16.75
N TYR A 90 12.98 -22.56 18.07
CA TYR A 90 12.39 -21.39 18.73
C TYR A 90 13.35 -20.20 18.68
N ASP A 91 14.61 -20.41 19.06
CA ASP A 91 15.64 -19.36 19.11
C ASP A 91 15.90 -18.75 17.72
N ASP A 92 15.84 -19.56 16.65
CA ASP A 92 15.94 -19.09 15.27
C ASP A 92 14.75 -18.20 14.89
N ALA A 93 13.52 -18.59 15.28
CA ALA A 93 12.34 -17.76 15.08
C ALA A 93 12.41 -16.47 15.91
N GLU A 94 13.02 -16.53 17.10
CA GLU A 94 13.19 -15.39 18.01
C GLU A 94 14.14 -14.35 17.42
N GLN A 95 15.28 -14.80 16.90
CA GLN A 95 16.21 -13.94 16.16
C GLN A 95 15.56 -13.31 14.92
N GLY A 96 14.73 -14.08 14.21
CA GLY A 96 13.97 -13.59 13.06
C GLY A 96 12.99 -12.47 13.46
N MET A 97 12.20 -12.71 14.50
CA MET A 97 11.28 -11.71 15.06
C MET A 97 12.03 -10.46 15.51
N ASP A 98 13.10 -10.61 16.29
CA ASP A 98 13.93 -9.51 16.80
C ASP A 98 14.52 -8.66 15.67
N SER A 99 14.97 -9.30 14.60
CA SER A 99 15.45 -8.60 13.40
C SER A 99 14.35 -7.71 12.80
N VAL A 100 13.12 -8.20 12.69
CA VAL A 100 11.98 -7.43 12.16
C VAL A 100 11.63 -6.27 13.10
N ILE A 101 11.47 -6.53 14.40
CA ILE A 101 11.04 -5.52 15.38
C ILE A 101 12.14 -4.53 15.77
N SER A 102 13.39 -4.79 15.37
CA SER A 102 14.51 -3.85 15.53
C SER A 102 14.25 -2.51 14.84
N ASN A 103 13.44 -2.51 13.76
CA ASN A 103 12.98 -1.30 13.11
C ASN A 103 11.71 -0.77 13.83
N PRO A 104 11.77 0.42 14.46
CA PRO A 104 10.62 1.00 15.17
C PRO A 104 9.40 1.29 14.28
N GLN A 105 9.55 1.30 12.95
CA GLN A 105 8.44 1.46 12.01
C GLN A 105 7.62 0.18 11.81
N TYR A 106 8.17 -0.98 12.18
CA TYR A 106 7.58 -2.29 11.96
C TYR A 106 6.98 -2.91 13.23
N VAL A 107 7.11 -2.21 14.35
CA VAL A 107 6.59 -2.68 15.63
C VAL A 107 5.85 -1.58 16.39
N ASN A 108 4.63 -1.88 16.82
CA ASN A 108 3.79 -0.95 17.57
C ASN A 108 3.83 -1.23 19.10
N SER A 109 3.21 -0.36 19.90
CA SER A 109 3.28 -0.48 21.37
C SER A 109 2.56 -1.71 21.91
N ARG A 110 1.47 -2.14 21.27
CA ARG A 110 0.70 -3.32 21.66
C ARG A 110 1.46 -4.61 21.34
N GLU A 111 2.12 -4.66 20.19
CA GLU A 111 3.00 -5.77 19.79
C GLU A 111 4.16 -5.94 20.77
N LYS A 112 4.83 -4.84 21.14
CA LYS A 112 5.88 -4.87 22.17
C LYS A 112 5.39 -5.40 23.51
N GLU A 113 4.20 -4.98 23.92
CA GLU A 113 3.59 -5.46 25.17
C GLU A 113 3.34 -6.97 25.12
N LEU A 114 2.78 -7.48 24.02
CA LEU A 114 2.48 -8.90 23.83
C LEU A 114 3.76 -9.75 23.77
N LEU A 115 4.78 -9.30 23.03
CA LEU A 115 6.09 -9.96 22.97
C LEU A 115 6.75 -10.01 24.35
N ALA A 116 6.76 -8.90 25.10
CA ALA A 116 7.32 -8.89 26.45
C ALA A 116 6.60 -9.85 27.41
N ARG A 117 5.28 -10.06 27.22
CA ARG A 117 4.51 -11.05 27.98
C ARG A 117 4.89 -12.48 27.58
N ILE A 118 5.24 -12.74 26.32
CA ILE A 118 5.75 -14.03 25.85
C ILE A 118 7.12 -14.31 26.49
N ASP A 119 8.04 -13.35 26.49
CA ASP A 119 9.37 -13.51 27.10
C ASP A 119 9.27 -13.82 28.61
N GLU A 120 8.36 -13.13 29.31
CA GLU A 120 8.14 -13.33 30.75
C GLU A 120 7.69 -14.77 31.06
N ILE A 121 6.75 -15.32 30.29
CA ILE A 121 6.25 -16.68 30.53
C ILE A 121 7.25 -17.73 30.05
N GLN A 122 7.97 -17.48 28.96
CA GLN A 122 9.03 -18.37 28.45
C GLN A 122 10.04 -18.68 29.54
N GLN A 123 10.57 -17.66 30.23
CA GLN A 123 11.54 -17.86 31.32
C GLN A 123 11.00 -18.77 32.43
N ARG A 124 9.72 -18.59 32.81
CA ARG A 124 9.08 -19.42 33.84
C ARG A 124 8.84 -20.85 33.36
N ALA A 125 8.35 -21.03 32.13
CA ALA A 125 8.10 -22.33 31.54
C ALA A 125 9.41 -23.13 31.38
N LEU A 126 10.48 -22.51 30.90
CA LEU A 126 11.80 -23.13 30.77
C LEU A 126 12.35 -23.60 32.12
N ALA A 127 12.14 -22.83 33.20
CA ALA A 127 12.56 -23.26 34.54
C ALA A 127 11.86 -24.55 35.00
N THR A 128 10.60 -24.76 34.60
CA THR A 128 9.89 -26.02 34.92
C THR A 128 10.50 -27.22 34.18
N ALA A 129 10.95 -27.05 32.93
CA ALA A 129 11.62 -28.11 32.18
C ALA A 129 12.98 -28.49 32.80
N VAL A 130 13.73 -27.51 33.30
CA VAL A 130 14.99 -27.73 34.04
C VAL A 130 14.74 -28.57 35.30
N GLU A 131 13.66 -28.28 36.04
CA GLU A 131 13.31 -29.05 37.24
C GLU A 131 12.89 -30.49 36.91
N VAL A 132 12.19 -30.71 35.78
CA VAL A 132 11.88 -32.06 35.29
C VAL A 132 13.15 -32.87 35.03
N GLU A 133 14.13 -32.29 34.31
CA GLU A 133 15.41 -32.96 34.08
C GLU A 133 16.17 -33.22 35.38
N ARG A 134 16.13 -32.29 36.35
CA ARG A 134 16.73 -32.48 37.67
C ARG A 134 16.12 -33.68 38.42
N LEU A 135 14.79 -33.80 38.41
CA LEU A 135 14.07 -34.92 39.03
C LEU A 135 14.41 -36.26 38.34
N LEU A 136 14.48 -36.27 37.01
CA LEU A 136 14.87 -37.45 36.24
C LEU A 136 16.32 -37.87 36.51
N ALA A 137 17.25 -36.93 36.57
CA ALA A 137 18.66 -37.18 36.90
C ALA A 137 18.84 -37.72 38.33
N ALA A 138 17.97 -37.34 39.27
CA ALA A 138 17.93 -37.88 40.63
C ALA A 138 17.24 -39.26 40.73
N GLY A 139 16.77 -39.84 39.62
CA GLY A 139 16.03 -41.11 39.61
C GLY A 139 14.58 -40.97 40.12
N GLN A 140 14.09 -39.76 40.33
CA GLN A 140 12.79 -39.45 40.93
C GLN A 140 11.68 -39.37 39.87
N ARG A 141 11.55 -40.41 39.04
CA ARG A 141 10.64 -40.40 37.87
C ARG A 141 9.18 -40.11 38.23
N GLN A 142 8.66 -40.72 39.29
CA GLN A 142 7.25 -40.49 39.71
C GLN A 142 7.03 -39.02 40.09
N GLN A 143 7.98 -38.41 40.78
CA GLN A 143 7.91 -36.98 41.13
C GLN A 143 8.02 -36.10 39.89
N ALA A 144 8.84 -36.48 38.90
CA ALA A 144 8.92 -35.78 37.62
C ALA A 144 7.58 -35.81 36.87
N GLN A 145 6.88 -36.94 36.86
CA GLN A 145 5.55 -37.06 36.25
C GLN A 145 4.52 -36.17 36.95
N ASP A 146 4.47 -36.21 38.29
CA ASP A 146 3.57 -35.37 39.07
C ASP A 146 3.87 -33.88 38.86
N TYR A 147 5.15 -33.52 38.76
CA TYR A 147 5.60 -32.15 38.49
C TYR A 147 5.22 -31.68 37.07
N VAL A 148 5.34 -32.55 36.06
CA VAL A 148 4.90 -32.24 34.70
C VAL A 148 3.41 -31.89 34.66
N LEU A 149 2.57 -32.62 35.39
CA LEU A 149 1.13 -32.37 35.43
C LEU A 149 0.76 -31.09 36.19
N ARG A 150 1.46 -30.80 37.29
CA ARG A 150 1.07 -29.71 38.21
C ARG A 150 1.68 -28.36 37.88
N GLU A 151 2.91 -28.36 37.36
CA GLU A 151 3.69 -27.12 37.19
C GLU A 151 4.05 -26.88 35.72
N LEU A 152 4.62 -27.88 35.03
CA LEU A 152 5.08 -27.72 33.64
C LEU A 152 3.91 -27.51 32.66
N SER A 153 2.91 -28.39 32.71
CA SER A 153 1.81 -28.37 31.75
C SER A 153 1.01 -27.05 31.81
N PRO A 154 0.67 -26.51 33.00
CA PRO A 154 0.06 -25.18 33.09
C PRO A 154 0.96 -24.06 32.57
N ALA A 155 2.28 -24.10 32.84
CA ALA A 155 3.20 -23.07 32.37
C ALA A 155 3.35 -23.06 30.84
N TYR A 156 3.45 -24.22 30.21
CA TYR A 156 3.49 -24.35 28.74
C TYR A 156 2.15 -23.99 28.09
N ALA A 157 1.03 -24.34 28.72
CA ALA A 157 -0.30 -23.93 28.23
C ALA A 157 -0.47 -22.40 28.27
N GLU A 158 -0.05 -21.75 29.36
CA GLU A 158 -0.05 -20.29 29.45
C GLU A 158 0.90 -19.67 28.41
N TRP A 159 2.07 -20.27 28.16
CA TRP A 159 2.97 -19.81 27.12
C TRP A 159 2.33 -19.85 25.73
N LEU A 160 1.66 -20.96 25.39
CA LEU A 160 0.90 -21.09 24.15
C LEU A 160 -0.23 -20.06 24.06
N ASN A 161 -0.94 -19.78 25.15
CA ASN A 161 -1.99 -18.75 25.17
C ASN A 161 -1.44 -17.36 24.86
N ARG A 162 -0.31 -16.97 25.47
CA ARG A 162 0.31 -15.66 25.20
C ARG A 162 0.84 -15.54 23.78
N ILE A 163 1.35 -16.64 23.21
CA ILE A 163 1.72 -16.68 21.79
C ILE A 163 0.47 -16.53 20.91
N ASN A 164 -0.65 -17.19 21.24
CA ASN A 164 -1.91 -17.05 20.52
C ASN A 164 -2.46 -15.63 20.60
N ASP A 165 -2.40 -14.96 21.75
CA ASP A 165 -2.82 -13.55 21.89
C ASP A 165 -2.07 -12.65 20.89
N PHE A 166 -0.78 -12.93 20.64
CA PHE A 166 0.00 -12.23 19.63
C PHE A 166 -0.39 -12.60 18.20
N ILE A 167 -0.57 -13.90 17.91
CA ILE A 167 -1.00 -14.37 16.58
C ILE A 167 -2.36 -13.78 16.21
N ASP A 168 -3.33 -13.81 17.13
CA ASP A 168 -4.68 -13.29 16.92
C ASP A 168 -4.66 -11.76 16.70
N TYR A 169 -3.78 -11.06 17.43
CA TYR A 169 -3.57 -9.63 17.24
C TYR A 169 -2.98 -9.31 15.87
N GLU A 170 -1.94 -10.03 15.43
CA GLU A 170 -1.37 -9.86 14.10
C GLU A 170 -2.39 -10.23 13.01
N GLU A 171 -3.17 -11.30 13.18
CA GLU A 171 -4.23 -11.67 12.23
C GLU A 171 -5.28 -10.57 12.07
N ALA A 172 -5.76 -10.00 13.18
CA ALA A 172 -6.69 -8.88 13.17
C ALA A 172 -6.05 -7.62 12.54
N SER A 173 -4.81 -7.30 12.89
CA SER A 173 -4.09 -6.15 12.35
C SER A 173 -3.85 -6.26 10.84
N ILE A 174 -3.57 -7.47 10.35
CA ILE A 174 -3.41 -7.76 8.92
C ILE A 174 -4.76 -7.58 8.21
N ALA A 175 -5.84 -8.15 8.75
CA ALA A 175 -7.18 -8.03 8.18
C ALA A 175 -7.65 -6.56 8.10
N ASP A 176 -7.53 -5.81 9.21
CA ASP A 176 -7.90 -4.39 9.28
C ASP A 176 -7.09 -3.55 8.28
N GLY A 177 -5.79 -3.83 8.14
CA GLY A 177 -4.93 -3.14 7.20
C GLY A 177 -5.29 -3.42 5.73
N VAL A 178 -5.71 -4.64 5.40
CA VAL A 178 -6.22 -4.98 4.06
C VAL A 178 -7.53 -4.25 3.77
N ASP A 179 -8.46 -4.24 4.72
CA ASP A 179 -9.75 -3.55 4.56
C ASP A 179 -9.56 -2.04 4.36
N SER A 180 -8.65 -1.42 5.14
CA SER A 180 -8.29 -0.01 4.97
C SER A 180 -7.73 0.27 3.57
N VAL A 181 -6.86 -0.60 3.04
CA VAL A 181 -6.32 -0.44 1.68
C VAL A 181 -7.42 -0.55 0.62
N LEU A 182 -8.39 -1.45 0.80
CA LEU A 182 -9.51 -1.60 -0.12
C LEU A 182 -10.42 -0.36 -0.11
N GLU A 183 -10.69 0.21 1.06
CA GLU A 183 -11.45 1.46 1.20
C GLU A 183 -10.71 2.65 0.56
N ASP A 184 -9.41 2.79 0.86
CA ASP A 184 -8.57 3.85 0.28
C ASP A 184 -8.47 3.74 -1.25
N SER A 185 -8.41 2.52 -1.79
CA SER A 185 -8.39 2.27 -3.24
C SER A 185 -9.70 2.69 -3.92
N ASN A 186 -10.85 2.45 -3.27
CA ASN A 186 -12.15 2.91 -3.76
C ASN A 186 -12.23 4.44 -3.78
N ASN A 187 -11.83 5.09 -2.68
CA ASN A 187 -11.80 6.55 -2.57
C ASN A 187 -10.85 7.17 -3.61
N PHE A 188 -9.68 6.57 -3.83
CA PHE A 188 -8.73 6.98 -4.86
C PHE A 188 -9.33 6.90 -6.27
N THR A 189 -10.00 5.79 -6.57
CA THR A 189 -10.66 5.62 -7.88
C THR A 189 -11.70 6.70 -8.12
N THR A 190 -12.54 7.00 -7.12
CA THR A 190 -13.51 8.10 -7.19
C THR A 190 -12.83 9.46 -7.39
N LEU A 191 -11.77 9.75 -6.64
CA LEU A 191 -11.00 11.00 -6.79
C LEU A 191 -10.41 11.15 -8.19
N MET A 192 -9.82 10.08 -8.74
CA MET A 192 -9.25 10.08 -10.09
C MET A 192 -10.30 10.32 -11.16
N TRP A 193 -11.50 9.75 -11.02
CA TRP A 193 -12.62 10.05 -11.91
C TRP A 193 -13.05 11.51 -11.83
N ILE A 194 -13.15 12.08 -10.63
CA ILE A 194 -13.51 13.50 -10.43
C ILE A 194 -12.45 14.42 -11.06
N VAL A 195 -11.17 14.18 -10.78
CA VAL A 195 -10.06 14.97 -11.31
C VAL A 195 -9.99 14.86 -12.83
N THR A 196 -10.18 13.66 -13.38
CA THR A 196 -10.21 13.44 -14.83
C THR A 196 -11.39 14.14 -15.49
N ALA A 197 -12.60 14.01 -14.92
CA ALA A 197 -13.78 14.70 -15.42
C ALA A 197 -13.60 16.22 -15.39
N PHE A 198 -13.05 16.76 -14.30
CA PHE A 198 -12.72 18.18 -14.19
C PHE A 198 -11.71 18.62 -15.25
N ALA A 199 -10.64 17.84 -15.48
CA ALA A 199 -9.63 18.15 -16.49
C ALA A 199 -10.22 18.17 -17.91
N ILE A 200 -11.12 17.22 -18.24
CA ILE A 200 -11.83 17.17 -19.51
C ILE A 200 -12.71 18.42 -19.67
N ILE A 201 -13.51 18.77 -18.66
CA ILE A 201 -14.39 19.95 -18.70
C ILE A 201 -13.57 21.23 -18.85
N ALA A 202 -12.51 21.39 -18.06
CA ALA A 202 -11.62 22.55 -18.13
C ALA A 202 -10.96 22.67 -19.51
N GLY A 203 -10.46 21.55 -20.06
CA GLY A 203 -9.90 21.48 -21.41
C GLY A 203 -10.92 21.84 -22.50
N ALA A 204 -12.16 21.34 -22.40
CA ALA A 204 -13.25 21.67 -23.32
C ALA A 204 -13.63 23.15 -23.26
N VAL A 205 -13.70 23.73 -22.05
CA VAL A 205 -13.99 25.17 -21.85
C VAL A 205 -12.90 26.04 -22.46
N VAL A 206 -11.62 25.74 -22.19
CA VAL A 206 -10.48 26.47 -22.76
C VAL A 206 -10.49 26.35 -24.29
N SER A 207 -10.70 25.15 -24.83
CA SER A 207 -10.78 24.91 -26.27
C SER A 207 -11.91 25.71 -26.91
N TYR A 208 -13.10 25.68 -26.32
CA TYR A 208 -14.26 26.46 -26.78
C TYR A 208 -13.95 27.96 -26.82
N PHE A 209 -13.33 28.52 -25.77
CA PHE A 209 -12.97 29.93 -25.74
C PHE A 209 -11.89 30.30 -26.78
N ILE A 210 -10.91 29.43 -27.00
CA ILE A 210 -9.88 29.63 -28.03
C ILE A 210 -10.52 29.64 -29.42
N VAL A 211 -11.30 28.60 -29.77
CA VAL A 211 -11.97 28.50 -31.07
C VAL A 211 -12.91 29.67 -31.28
N ARG A 212 -13.77 29.99 -30.31
CA ARG A 212 -14.74 31.11 -30.41
C ARG A 212 -14.05 32.46 -30.58
N ARG A 213 -12.95 32.73 -29.88
CA ARG A 213 -12.22 33.99 -30.06
C ARG A 213 -11.47 34.03 -31.40
N LEU A 214 -10.96 32.91 -31.87
CA LEU A 214 -10.27 32.82 -33.16
C LEU A 214 -11.24 33.12 -34.30
N THR A 215 -12.38 32.42 -34.32
CA THR A 215 -13.43 32.61 -35.34
C THR A 215 -14.03 34.01 -35.29
N HIS A 216 -14.20 34.61 -34.11
CA HIS A 216 -14.64 36.00 -33.98
C HIS A 216 -13.61 37.02 -34.50
N THR A 217 -12.31 36.75 -34.30
CA THR A 217 -11.24 37.65 -34.77
C THR A 217 -11.12 37.60 -36.29
N ILE A 218 -11.23 36.42 -36.87
CA ILE A 218 -11.13 36.21 -38.32
C ILE A 218 -12.42 36.66 -39.02
N GLY A 219 -13.60 36.30 -38.48
CA GLY A 219 -14.89 36.61 -39.09
C GLY A 219 -15.54 35.43 -39.84
N GLY A 220 -14.90 34.26 -39.80
CA GLY A 220 -15.26 33.03 -40.51
C GLY A 220 -14.25 31.93 -40.19
N GLU A 221 -14.26 30.84 -40.97
CA GLU A 221 -13.21 29.83 -40.87
C GLU A 221 -11.89 30.37 -41.45
N PRO A 222 -10.72 30.00 -40.87
CA PRO A 222 -9.43 30.48 -41.37
C PRO A 222 -9.19 30.16 -42.85
N GLU A 223 -9.65 28.98 -43.30
CA GLU A 223 -9.51 28.50 -44.68
C GLU A 223 -10.30 29.37 -45.65
N GLU A 224 -11.55 29.70 -45.32
CA GLU A 224 -12.38 30.64 -46.10
C GLU A 224 -11.73 32.03 -46.20
N ALA A 225 -11.09 32.48 -45.12
CA ALA A 225 -10.41 33.77 -45.10
C ALA A 225 -9.19 33.82 -46.04
N VAL A 226 -8.45 32.71 -46.14
CA VAL A 226 -7.30 32.59 -47.06
C VAL A 226 -7.79 32.57 -48.51
N GLU A 227 -8.80 31.75 -48.83
CA GLU A 227 -9.34 31.66 -50.19
C GLU A 227 -9.81 33.01 -50.73
N VAL A 228 -10.47 33.80 -49.88
CA VAL A 228 -10.96 35.13 -50.26
C VAL A 228 -9.83 36.11 -50.49
N LEU A 229 -8.80 36.07 -49.65
CA LEU A 229 -7.62 36.92 -49.81
C LEU A 229 -6.84 36.57 -51.08
N GLU A 230 -6.73 35.29 -51.44
CA GLU A 230 -6.10 34.84 -52.68
C GLU A 230 -6.85 35.36 -53.92
N ARG A 231 -8.19 35.23 -53.94
CA ARG A 231 -9.00 35.75 -55.06
C ARG A 231 -8.89 37.27 -55.21
N ILE A 232 -8.85 38.00 -54.10
CA ILE A 232 -8.62 39.45 -54.12
C ILE A 232 -7.22 39.78 -54.64
N ALA A 233 -6.19 39.01 -54.27
CA ALA A 233 -4.83 39.18 -54.76
C ALA A 233 -4.71 38.91 -56.27
N ASP A 234 -5.50 37.97 -56.79
CA ASP A 234 -5.64 37.69 -58.23
C ASP A 234 -6.47 38.76 -58.98
N GLY A 235 -6.96 39.78 -58.28
CA GLY A 235 -7.68 40.92 -58.86
C GLY A 235 -9.20 40.72 -58.94
N ASP A 236 -9.74 39.63 -58.43
CA ASP A 236 -11.19 39.43 -58.32
C ASP A 236 -11.75 40.17 -57.11
N LEU A 237 -12.16 41.42 -57.33
CA LEU A 237 -12.83 42.25 -56.31
C LEU A 237 -14.32 41.92 -56.17
N THR A 238 -14.88 41.02 -56.97
CA THR A 238 -16.32 40.68 -56.90
C THR A 238 -16.67 39.77 -55.74
N VAL A 239 -15.67 39.32 -54.97
CA VAL A 239 -15.85 38.43 -53.82
C VAL A 239 -16.54 39.16 -52.67
N SER A 240 -17.79 38.77 -52.38
CA SER A 240 -18.50 39.21 -51.19
C SER A 240 -18.47 38.13 -50.12
N THR A 241 -17.90 38.42 -48.95
CA THR A 241 -17.96 37.47 -47.82
C THR A 241 -18.94 37.93 -46.77
N HIS A 242 -19.60 36.97 -46.12
CA HIS A 242 -20.51 37.27 -45.03
C HIS A 242 -19.78 37.11 -43.70
N SER A 243 -19.15 38.19 -43.21
CA SER A 243 -18.63 38.19 -41.85
C SER A 243 -19.80 38.33 -40.88
N LYS A 244 -19.97 37.33 -40.01
CA LYS A 244 -21.00 37.34 -38.96
C LYS A 244 -20.61 38.22 -37.76
N TYR A 245 -19.35 38.65 -37.68
CA TYR A 245 -18.78 39.36 -36.53
C TYR A 245 -18.28 40.75 -36.93
N GLU A 246 -18.69 41.78 -36.18
CA GLU A 246 -18.21 43.15 -36.34
C GLU A 246 -16.77 43.30 -35.82
N GLY A 247 -15.97 44.10 -36.52
CA GLY A 247 -14.55 44.34 -36.25
C GLY A 247 -13.60 43.22 -36.71
N SER A 248 -14.12 42.16 -37.36
CA SER A 248 -13.32 41.02 -37.82
C SER A 248 -12.42 41.36 -39.01
N MET A 249 -11.41 40.52 -39.25
CA MET A 249 -10.53 40.64 -40.43
C MET A 249 -11.35 40.63 -41.73
N MET A 250 -12.27 39.67 -41.88
CA MET A 250 -13.10 39.53 -43.08
C MET A 250 -14.03 40.72 -43.32
N GLU A 251 -14.57 41.31 -42.25
CA GLU A 251 -15.38 42.53 -42.39
C GLU A 251 -14.53 43.73 -42.83
N GLN A 252 -13.29 43.84 -42.34
CA GLN A 252 -12.35 44.89 -42.76
C GLN A 252 -11.94 44.71 -44.23
N VAL A 253 -11.67 43.48 -44.67
CA VAL A 253 -11.39 43.15 -46.08
C VAL A 253 -12.57 43.53 -46.98
N ASN A 254 -13.80 43.17 -46.61
CA ASN A 254 -15.00 43.57 -47.36
C ASN A 254 -15.21 45.09 -47.42
N ARG A 255 -14.82 45.82 -46.37
CA ARG A 255 -14.86 47.30 -46.37
C ARG A 255 -13.84 47.88 -47.34
N MET A 256 -12.62 47.35 -47.36
CA MET A 256 -11.56 47.76 -48.28
C MET A 256 -11.95 47.50 -49.75
N VAL A 257 -12.44 46.29 -50.07
CA VAL A 257 -12.88 45.94 -51.43
C VAL A 257 -13.99 46.89 -51.91
N ARG A 258 -14.98 47.17 -51.06
CA ARG A 258 -16.07 48.12 -51.38
C ARG A 258 -15.59 49.56 -51.58
N GLN A 259 -14.50 49.97 -50.95
CA GLN A 259 -13.91 51.30 -51.16
C GLN A 259 -13.18 51.40 -52.50
N GLN A 260 -12.52 50.32 -52.95
CA GLN A 260 -11.77 50.30 -54.21
C GLN A 260 -12.65 50.11 -55.46
N GLN A 261 -13.90 49.67 -55.27
CA GLN A 261 -14.91 49.54 -56.34
C GLN A 261 -15.70 50.83 -56.59
N ARG A 262 -15.50 51.88 -55.78
CA ARG A 262 -16.12 53.20 -55.95
C ARG A 262 -15.17 54.16 -56.66
#